data_AF-A0A2V5HN27-F1
#
_entry.id   AF-A0A2V5HN27-F1
#
_cell.length_a   1.000
_cell.length_b   1.000
_cell.length_c   1.000
_cell.angle_alpha   90.00
_cell.angle_beta   90.00
_cell.angle_gamma   90.00
#
_symmetry.space_group_name_H-M   'P 1'
#
loop_
_entity.id
_entity.type
_entity.pdbx_description
1 polymer ?
#
loop_
_entity_poly.entity_id
_entity_poly.type
_entity_poly.pdbx_seq_one_letter_code
_entity_poly.pdbx_strand_id
1 'polypeptide(L)'
;MRAPRACLQCRSSKRKCTRLGPGEPCSACQQRRVICSAELRRPNPVGVNSEPNPEPAILSDEQQQSNEPVRHHPTILEPIQISWETTVELVDLYLAKIHDRPHSIFHPATLRAQVRSGTVGKALLYAVCALGVKFSSSTDRRDLEARLTVEAKRLLQADIENVCLENVQTCILIATLSAGNCEPSSEALFIRIATSMTEIMSLDFSPAMNKSMITRETARRVWCSLYVADRWCASGLGLPRHMDDFSKPYGLPIDEITFQSLPPDTSNHLEAPPSPTEHTPPIWKLGLWAHMVALARYFGPIQDLNRQVARGYTDTVELDQEVQDIGEQLEAWSRMLPINTQMTVPNLHSHQKSGQGGLFIALHLTYHHYSTLLYYRFLEHDQTHIQSHHRKQAPPSKPSRRFRTYIRRCKHHASSFSNLLDLARQIKGCEINYPTIGHMTTVSSSVLLHTLLFGNPTELEGARAALNANFEVLIEHQQFWPNTKAMINRLMTFQNICLLSTESHRFDGWMVKCLLEHSRPLGERELPCVPADVLVDVESENMALKAREWVEQGRYMDLSLLQ
;
A
#
# COMPACT_ATOMS: atom_id res chain seq x y z
N MET A 1 -5.53 28.23 33.67
CA MET A 1 -5.95 28.23 35.09
C MET A 1 -5.70 26.85 35.70
N ARG A 2 -5.16 26.74 36.92
CA ARG A 2 -4.90 25.43 37.57
C ARG A 2 -6.23 24.74 37.90
N ALA A 3 -6.34 23.44 37.61
CA ALA A 3 -7.52 22.65 37.94
C ALA A 3 -7.78 22.63 39.46
N PRO A 4 -9.04 22.79 39.91
CA PRO A 4 -9.36 22.81 41.34
C PRO A 4 -9.06 21.46 42.00
N ARG A 5 -8.43 21.47 43.18
CA ARG A 5 -8.09 20.26 43.95
C ARG A 5 -9.14 19.90 45.02
N ALA A 6 -10.20 20.68 45.14
CA ALA A 6 -11.26 20.51 46.14
C ALA A 6 -12.63 20.85 45.52
N CYS A 7 -13.69 20.15 45.95
CA CYS A 7 -15.04 20.39 45.46
C CYS A 7 -15.53 21.80 45.86
N LEU A 8 -16.53 22.33 45.14
CA LEU A 8 -17.07 23.67 45.37
C LEU A 8 -17.55 23.86 46.82
N GLN A 9 -18.19 22.84 47.39
CA GLN A 9 -18.73 22.85 48.75
C GLN A 9 -17.63 22.94 49.82
N CYS A 10 -16.50 22.25 49.62
CA CYS A 10 -15.36 22.34 50.52
C CYS A 10 -14.58 23.65 50.35
N ARG A 11 -14.51 24.19 49.13
CA ARG A 11 -13.89 25.50 48.85
C ARG A 11 -14.67 26.64 49.50
N SER A 12 -16.00 26.66 49.33
CA SER A 12 -16.86 27.71 49.90
C SER A 12 -16.87 27.68 51.43
N SER A 13 -16.76 26.49 52.03
CA SER A 13 -16.71 26.32 53.49
C SER A 13 -15.30 26.33 54.08
N LYS A 14 -14.24 26.55 53.28
CA LYS A 14 -12.82 26.52 53.68
C LYS A 14 -12.42 25.26 54.47
N ARG A 15 -12.92 24.09 54.06
CA ARG A 15 -12.63 22.79 54.72
C ARG A 15 -11.82 21.85 53.81
N LYS A 16 -11.11 20.91 54.43
CA LYS A 16 -10.33 19.90 53.72
C LYS A 16 -11.26 18.97 52.93
N CYS A 17 -10.96 18.78 51.64
CA CYS A 17 -11.68 17.89 50.74
C CYS A 17 -10.89 16.59 50.57
N THR A 18 -11.38 15.47 51.11
CA THR A 18 -10.73 14.16 51.01
C THR A 18 -11.68 13.17 50.32
N ARG A 19 -11.22 12.46 49.30
CA ARG A 19 -12.01 11.45 48.56
C ARG A 19 -11.35 10.08 48.64
N LEU A 20 -12.17 9.04 48.63
CA LEU A 20 -11.73 7.63 48.68
C LEU A 20 -11.55 7.06 47.26
N GLY A 21 -12.44 7.39 46.31
CA GLY A 21 -12.30 7.00 44.90
C GLY A 21 -12.69 8.10 43.88
N PRO A 22 -12.36 7.91 42.59
CA PRO A 22 -12.87 8.75 41.49
C PRO A 22 -14.39 8.61 41.38
N GLY A 23 -15.12 9.72 41.18
CA GLY A 23 -16.59 9.72 41.08
C GLY A 23 -17.34 9.69 42.41
N GLU A 24 -16.66 9.45 43.53
CA GLU A 24 -17.30 9.43 44.85
C GLU A 24 -17.37 10.82 45.51
N PRO A 25 -18.41 11.07 46.34
CA PRO A 25 -18.49 12.28 47.15
C PRO A 25 -17.35 12.34 48.18
N CYS A 26 -16.84 13.53 48.49
CA CYS A 26 -15.82 13.66 49.52
C CYS A 26 -16.40 13.39 50.93
N SER A 27 -15.55 12.94 51.85
CA SER A 27 -15.97 12.57 53.22
C SER A 27 -16.68 13.71 53.95
N ALA A 28 -16.24 14.95 53.73
CA ALA A 28 -16.85 16.15 54.32
C ALA A 28 -18.26 16.44 53.75
N CYS A 29 -18.51 16.18 52.47
CA CYS A 29 -19.84 16.31 51.88
C CYS A 29 -20.76 15.16 52.30
N GLN A 30 -20.21 13.94 52.40
CA GLN A 30 -20.94 12.74 52.81
C GLN A 30 -21.42 12.84 54.27
N GLN A 31 -20.55 13.26 55.20
CA GLN A 31 -20.92 13.48 56.61
C GLN A 31 -22.02 14.55 56.77
N ARG A 32 -22.03 15.55 55.89
CA ARG A 32 -23.00 16.65 55.92
C ARG A 32 -24.27 16.37 55.10
N ARG A 33 -24.35 15.20 54.44
CA ARG A 33 -25.45 14.82 53.54
C ARG A 33 -25.75 15.89 52.48
N VAL A 34 -24.71 16.50 51.91
CA VAL A 34 -24.84 17.49 50.82
C VAL A 34 -24.25 16.96 49.53
N ILE A 35 -24.85 17.34 48.39
CA ILE A 35 -24.41 16.92 47.07
C ILE A 35 -22.99 17.44 46.81
N CYS A 36 -22.08 16.52 46.46
CA CYS A 36 -20.68 16.84 46.18
C CYS A 36 -20.48 17.11 44.69
N SER A 37 -19.85 18.23 44.32
CA SER A 37 -19.44 18.48 42.93
C SER A 37 -18.30 17.53 42.56
N ALA A 38 -18.61 16.42 41.90
CA ALA A 38 -17.75 15.24 41.77
C ALA A 38 -16.67 15.33 40.69
N GLU A 39 -16.65 16.35 39.84
CA GLU A 39 -15.71 16.41 38.71
C GLU A 39 -14.40 17.11 39.09
N LEU A 40 -13.42 16.35 39.60
CA LEU A 40 -12.05 16.80 39.75
C LEU A 40 -11.13 15.81 39.03
N ARG A 41 -10.57 16.18 37.87
CA ARG A 41 -9.52 15.40 37.19
C ARG A 41 -8.22 15.43 38.02
N ARG A 42 -7.54 14.29 38.16
CA ARG A 42 -6.29 14.13 38.95
C ARG A 42 -5.14 15.00 38.39
N PRO A 43 -4.20 15.48 39.23
CA PRO A 43 -2.81 15.61 38.84
C PRO A 43 -2.11 14.24 38.91
N ASN A 44 -1.33 13.87 37.88
CA ASN A 44 -0.48 12.68 37.91
C ASN A 44 0.57 12.77 39.04
N PRO A 45 0.87 11.67 39.75
CA PRO A 45 2.00 11.62 40.67
C PRO A 45 3.33 11.63 39.90
N VAL A 46 4.28 12.39 40.45
CA VAL A 46 5.67 12.54 39.98
C VAL A 46 6.44 11.24 40.20
N GLY A 47 7.14 10.76 39.16
CA GLY A 47 8.25 9.82 39.30
C GLY A 47 8.41 8.84 38.14
N VAL A 48 9.56 8.93 37.47
CA VAL A 48 10.12 8.06 36.41
C VAL A 48 9.81 8.46 34.96
N ASN A 49 10.89 8.84 34.27
CA ASN A 49 10.96 9.40 32.92
C ASN A 49 10.48 8.41 31.84
N SER A 50 9.49 8.80 31.06
CA SER A 50 9.20 8.31 29.71
C SER A 50 8.24 9.31 29.07
N GLU A 51 8.67 10.02 28.02
CA GLU A 51 7.80 10.93 27.27
C GLU A 51 6.82 10.14 26.39
N PRO A 52 5.51 10.49 26.40
CA PRO A 52 4.61 10.13 25.32
C PRO A 52 4.04 11.37 24.63
N ASN A 53 4.20 11.34 23.31
CA ASN A 53 3.41 11.94 22.23
C ASN A 53 2.01 12.48 22.63
N PRO A 54 1.60 13.68 22.19
CA PRO A 54 0.24 14.18 22.42
C PRO A 54 -0.77 13.59 21.43
N GLU A 55 -1.83 12.97 21.95
CA GLU A 55 -3.05 12.68 21.19
C GLU A 55 -4.03 13.88 21.21
N PRO A 56 -4.84 14.07 20.14
CA PRO A 56 -5.60 15.29 19.89
C PRO A 56 -6.92 15.38 20.66
N ALA A 57 -7.38 16.62 20.82
CA ALA A 57 -8.64 16.98 21.44
C ALA A 57 -9.85 16.46 20.63
N ILE A 58 -10.77 15.79 21.32
CA ILE A 58 -12.08 15.39 20.79
C ILE A 58 -12.98 16.62 20.84
N LEU A 59 -13.27 17.19 19.67
CA LEU A 59 -14.48 17.96 19.45
C LEU A 59 -15.59 16.98 19.09
N SER A 60 -16.66 17.06 19.86
CA SER A 60 -17.90 16.32 19.68
C SER A 60 -18.67 16.87 18.49
N ASP A 61 -18.85 16.05 17.45
CA ASP A 61 -20.06 16.07 16.62
C ASP A 61 -20.36 14.67 16.07
N GLU A 62 -21.65 14.44 15.88
CA GLU A 62 -22.35 13.15 15.87
C GLU A 62 -22.02 12.26 14.65
N GLN A 63 -21.53 11.03 14.92
CA GLN A 63 -21.84 9.75 14.24
C GLN A 63 -20.82 8.66 14.66
N GLN A 64 -20.77 8.33 15.95
CA GLN A 64 -20.09 7.10 16.39
C GLN A 64 -21.08 5.93 16.32
N GLN A 65 -20.99 5.14 15.25
CA GLN A 65 -21.45 3.76 15.29
C GLN A 65 -20.77 3.08 16.48
N SER A 66 -21.59 2.56 17.37
CA SER A 66 -21.18 1.72 18.50
C SER A 66 -20.26 0.60 18.03
N ASN A 67 -19.07 0.50 18.63
CA ASN A 67 -18.19 -0.68 18.54
C ASN A 67 -18.84 -1.88 19.23
N GLU A 68 -19.95 -2.38 18.70
CA GLU A 68 -20.38 -3.75 18.97
C GLU A 68 -19.62 -4.72 18.05
N PRO A 69 -19.18 -5.89 18.54
CA PRO A 69 -18.64 -6.91 17.67
C PRO A 69 -19.78 -7.44 16.80
N VAL A 70 -19.85 -6.97 15.56
CA VAL A 70 -20.74 -7.57 14.54
C VAL A 70 -20.21 -8.97 14.25
N ARG A 71 -20.65 -9.95 15.04
CA ARG A 71 -20.52 -11.36 14.69
C ARG A 71 -21.55 -11.65 13.62
N HIS A 72 -21.17 -11.46 12.36
CA HIS A 72 -21.86 -12.15 11.27
C HIS A 72 -21.59 -13.65 11.46
N HIS A 73 -22.51 -14.35 12.12
CA HIS A 73 -22.60 -15.79 11.93
C HIS A 73 -22.87 -16.02 10.43
N PRO A 74 -22.05 -16.81 9.73
CA PRO A 74 -22.37 -17.16 8.37
C PRO A 74 -23.69 -17.93 8.42
N THR A 75 -24.74 -17.33 7.86
CA THR A 75 -25.92 -18.07 7.39
C THR A 75 -25.38 -19.27 6.63
N ILE A 76 -25.90 -20.47 6.91
CA ILE A 76 -25.50 -21.70 6.21
C ILE A 76 -25.67 -21.42 4.71
N LEU A 77 -24.57 -21.10 4.02
CA LEU A 77 -24.56 -20.85 2.60
C LEU A 77 -24.73 -22.21 1.93
N GLU A 78 -25.67 -22.31 1.01
CA GLU A 78 -25.74 -23.48 0.14
C GLU A 78 -24.35 -23.75 -0.46
N PRO A 79 -23.94 -25.03 -0.61
CA PRO A 79 -22.66 -25.37 -1.19
C PRO A 79 -22.48 -24.63 -2.50
N ILE A 80 -21.43 -23.80 -2.60
CA ILE A 80 -21.12 -23.11 -3.84
C ILE A 80 -20.76 -24.17 -4.87
N GLN A 81 -21.60 -24.31 -5.89
CA GLN A 81 -21.40 -25.26 -6.96
C GLN A 81 -21.04 -24.48 -8.23
N ILE A 82 -19.74 -24.39 -8.50
CA ILE A 82 -19.20 -23.93 -9.78
C ILE A 82 -18.99 -25.14 -10.68
N SER A 83 -19.34 -25.03 -11.97
CA SER A 83 -19.09 -26.11 -12.92
C SER A 83 -17.58 -26.31 -13.13
N TRP A 84 -17.22 -27.48 -13.64
CA TRP A 84 -15.83 -27.79 -13.96
C TRP A 84 -15.26 -26.82 -15.01
N GLU A 85 -16.05 -26.52 -16.03
CA GLU A 85 -15.67 -25.62 -17.13
C GLU A 85 -15.39 -24.21 -16.61
N THR A 86 -16.29 -23.69 -15.77
CA THR A 86 -16.11 -22.39 -15.10
C THR A 86 -14.87 -22.42 -14.21
N THR A 87 -14.66 -23.49 -13.44
CA THR A 87 -13.47 -23.62 -12.58
C THR A 87 -12.18 -23.50 -13.39
N VAL A 88 -12.07 -24.23 -14.50
CA VAL A 88 -10.89 -24.19 -15.38
C VAL A 88 -10.70 -22.79 -15.99
N GLU A 89 -11.77 -22.17 -16.50
CA GLU A 89 -11.73 -20.81 -17.05
C GLU A 89 -11.20 -19.81 -16.01
N LEU A 90 -11.74 -19.83 -14.78
CA LEU A 90 -11.37 -18.88 -13.74
C LEU A 90 -9.92 -19.08 -13.27
N VAL A 91 -9.44 -20.32 -13.18
CA VAL A 91 -8.03 -20.61 -12.87
C VAL A 91 -7.11 -20.06 -13.97
N ASP A 92 -7.47 -20.24 -15.24
CA ASP A 92 -6.69 -19.70 -16.36
C ASP A 92 -6.70 -18.17 -16.40
N LEU A 93 -7.83 -17.54 -16.07
CA LEU A 93 -7.92 -16.08 -15.94
C LEU A 93 -7.03 -15.56 -14.81
N TYR A 94 -7.03 -16.21 -13.64
CA TYR A 94 -6.13 -15.87 -12.54
C TYR A 94 -4.66 -15.98 -12.98
N LEU A 95 -4.27 -17.10 -13.60
CA LEU A 95 -2.90 -17.31 -14.07
C LEU A 95 -2.49 -16.28 -15.14
N ALA A 96 -3.40 -15.89 -16.02
CA ALA A 96 -3.12 -14.95 -17.10
C ALA A 96 -3.07 -13.48 -16.63
N LYS A 97 -3.91 -13.09 -15.65
CA LYS A 97 -4.13 -11.68 -15.29
C LYS A 97 -3.51 -11.26 -13.95
N ILE A 98 -3.32 -12.20 -13.01
CA ILE A 98 -2.87 -11.93 -11.63
C ILE A 98 -1.59 -12.69 -11.27
N HIS A 99 -1.40 -13.92 -11.71
CA HIS A 99 -0.18 -14.64 -11.35
C HIS A 99 1.07 -13.92 -11.88
N ASP A 100 2.12 -13.93 -11.06
CA ASP A 100 3.34 -13.11 -11.18
C ASP A 100 3.11 -11.58 -11.02
N ARG A 101 1.90 -11.15 -10.61
CA ARG A 101 1.46 -9.74 -10.48
C ARG A 101 0.33 -9.54 -9.43
N PRO A 102 0.60 -9.26 -8.15
CA PRO A 102 1.87 -8.84 -7.55
C PRO A 102 2.57 -9.98 -6.82
N HIS A 103 2.18 -11.24 -7.05
CA HIS A 103 2.70 -12.39 -6.32
C HIS A 103 3.01 -13.56 -7.28
N SER A 104 4.20 -14.12 -7.16
CA SER A 104 4.61 -15.37 -7.81
C SER A 104 4.53 -16.48 -6.78
N ILE A 105 3.46 -17.26 -6.77
CA ILE A 105 3.20 -18.25 -5.71
C ILE A 105 2.87 -19.66 -6.20
N PHE A 106 2.78 -19.89 -7.52
CA PHE A 106 2.43 -21.18 -8.10
C PHE A 106 3.43 -21.56 -9.19
N HIS A 107 3.56 -22.87 -9.43
CA HIS A 107 3.99 -23.37 -10.73
C HIS A 107 2.73 -23.58 -11.59
N PRO A 108 2.53 -22.82 -12.69
CA PRO A 108 1.26 -22.84 -13.43
C PRO A 108 0.85 -24.22 -13.96
N ALA A 109 1.82 -25.00 -14.43
CA ALA A 109 1.53 -26.33 -14.98
C ALA A 109 1.15 -27.33 -13.89
N THR A 110 1.77 -27.25 -12.70
CA THR A 110 1.39 -28.04 -11.52
C THR A 110 -0.02 -27.67 -11.04
N LEU A 111 -0.33 -26.38 -10.91
CA LEU A 111 -1.66 -25.95 -10.47
C LEU A 111 -2.75 -26.47 -11.42
N ARG A 112 -2.56 -26.34 -12.74
CA ARG A 112 -3.50 -26.89 -13.73
C ARG A 112 -3.67 -28.41 -13.62
N ALA A 113 -2.57 -29.13 -13.42
CA ALA A 113 -2.63 -30.59 -13.25
C ALA A 113 -3.43 -30.96 -11.99
N GLN A 114 -3.16 -30.28 -10.87
CA GLN A 114 -3.87 -30.51 -9.60
C GLN A 114 -5.36 -30.18 -9.68
N VAL A 115 -5.73 -29.12 -10.42
CA VAL A 115 -7.14 -28.79 -10.67
C VAL A 115 -7.81 -29.91 -11.47
N ARG A 116 -7.16 -30.42 -12.53
CA ARG A 116 -7.65 -31.56 -13.34
C ARG A 116 -7.81 -32.85 -12.57
N SER A 117 -6.91 -33.13 -11.62
CA SER A 117 -7.00 -34.31 -10.76
C SER A 117 -7.90 -34.12 -9.54
N GLY A 118 -8.44 -32.92 -9.30
CA GLY A 118 -9.27 -32.62 -8.13
C GLY A 118 -8.51 -32.66 -6.81
N THR A 119 -7.20 -32.39 -6.82
CA THR A 119 -6.33 -32.48 -5.65
C THR A 119 -6.02 -31.14 -4.98
N VAL A 120 -6.47 -30.02 -5.54
CA VAL A 120 -6.36 -28.69 -4.91
C VAL A 120 -7.38 -28.59 -3.78
N GLY A 121 -6.96 -28.17 -2.58
CA GLY A 121 -7.91 -27.93 -1.50
C GLY A 121 -8.93 -26.84 -1.85
N LYS A 122 -10.15 -27.00 -1.35
CA LYS A 122 -11.28 -26.12 -1.70
C LYS A 122 -11.04 -24.66 -1.33
N ALA A 123 -10.38 -24.38 -0.21
CA ALA A 123 -10.07 -23.02 0.21
C ALA A 123 -9.18 -22.31 -0.82
N LEU A 124 -8.10 -22.97 -1.24
CA LEU A 124 -7.19 -22.48 -2.26
C LEU A 124 -7.91 -22.29 -3.61
N LEU A 125 -8.66 -23.32 -4.04
CA LEU A 125 -9.38 -23.30 -5.31
C LEU A 125 -10.37 -22.12 -5.38
N TYR A 126 -11.17 -21.92 -4.32
CA TYR A 126 -12.13 -20.82 -4.27
C TYR A 126 -11.44 -19.45 -4.22
N ALA A 127 -10.31 -19.30 -3.52
CA ALA A 127 -9.54 -18.05 -3.54
C ALA A 127 -8.97 -17.74 -4.93
N VAL A 128 -8.44 -18.74 -5.64
CA VAL A 128 -7.99 -18.61 -7.03
C VAL A 128 -9.15 -18.22 -7.95
N CYS A 129 -10.29 -18.92 -7.85
CA CYS A 129 -11.47 -18.62 -8.66
C CYS A 129 -12.06 -17.24 -8.34
N ALA A 130 -12.05 -16.79 -7.09
CA ALA A 130 -12.52 -15.46 -6.69
C ALA A 130 -11.66 -14.33 -7.31
N LEU A 131 -10.35 -14.53 -7.46
CA LEU A 131 -9.51 -13.57 -8.19
C LEU A 131 -9.71 -13.70 -9.71
N GLY A 132 -9.86 -14.92 -10.22
CA GLY A 132 -10.09 -15.18 -11.64
C GLY A 132 -11.40 -14.59 -12.16
N VAL A 133 -12.49 -14.70 -11.37
CA VAL A 133 -13.83 -14.25 -11.78
C VAL A 133 -13.85 -12.76 -12.06
N LYS A 134 -13.02 -11.96 -11.38
CA LYS A 134 -12.86 -10.51 -11.64
C LYS A 134 -12.56 -10.21 -13.11
N PHE A 135 -11.99 -11.14 -13.88
CA PHE A 135 -11.68 -10.96 -15.30
C PHE A 135 -12.56 -11.75 -16.26
N SER A 136 -13.57 -12.46 -15.75
CA SER A 136 -14.55 -13.16 -16.58
C SER A 136 -15.53 -12.18 -17.22
N SER A 137 -16.08 -12.55 -18.38
CA SER A 137 -17.13 -11.83 -19.10
C SER A 137 -18.54 -12.08 -18.55
N SER A 138 -18.70 -12.89 -17.50
CA SER A 138 -19.99 -13.20 -16.88
C SER A 138 -20.63 -12.00 -16.18
N THR A 139 -21.97 -11.90 -16.25
CA THR A 139 -22.76 -10.82 -15.64
C THR A 139 -22.80 -10.88 -14.11
N ASP A 140 -22.66 -12.08 -13.52
CA ASP A 140 -22.81 -12.29 -12.07
C ASP A 140 -21.47 -12.31 -11.31
N ARG A 141 -20.43 -11.76 -11.94
CA ARG A 141 -19.05 -11.74 -11.46
C ARG A 141 -18.90 -11.31 -10.00
N ARG A 142 -19.54 -10.21 -9.59
CA ARG A 142 -19.40 -9.64 -8.24
C ARG A 142 -20.02 -10.52 -7.16
N ASP A 143 -21.20 -11.09 -7.43
CA ASP A 143 -21.86 -11.99 -6.49
C ASP A 143 -21.04 -13.26 -6.30
N LEU A 144 -20.61 -13.87 -7.40
CA LEU A 144 -19.81 -15.08 -7.37
C LEU A 144 -18.46 -14.85 -6.67
N GLU A 145 -17.78 -13.73 -6.94
CA GLU A 145 -16.55 -13.35 -6.24
C GLU A 145 -16.75 -13.27 -4.72
N ALA A 146 -17.81 -12.57 -4.28
CA ALA A 146 -18.09 -12.39 -2.86
C ALA A 146 -18.36 -13.73 -2.18
N ARG A 147 -19.20 -14.58 -2.78
CA ARG A 147 -19.51 -15.92 -2.27
C ARG A 147 -18.25 -16.80 -2.19
N LEU A 148 -17.46 -16.87 -3.24
CA LEU A 148 -16.21 -17.65 -3.28
C LEU A 148 -15.22 -17.14 -2.23
N THR A 149 -15.09 -15.82 -2.06
CA THR A 149 -14.21 -15.20 -1.07
C THR A 149 -14.62 -15.56 0.36
N VAL A 150 -15.92 -15.48 0.67
CA VAL A 150 -16.46 -15.84 1.98
C VAL A 150 -16.20 -17.31 2.28
N GLU A 151 -16.47 -18.20 1.33
CA GLU A 151 -16.29 -19.63 1.54
C GLU A 151 -14.80 -20.03 1.63
N ALA A 152 -13.92 -19.41 0.82
CA ALA A 152 -12.48 -19.60 0.93
C ALA A 152 -11.97 -19.20 2.32
N LYS A 153 -12.39 -18.04 2.83
CA LYS A 153 -12.06 -17.56 4.19
C LYS A 153 -12.57 -18.54 5.25
N ARG A 154 -13.82 -19.00 5.15
CA ARG A 154 -14.43 -19.94 6.11
C ARG A 154 -13.66 -21.26 6.17
N LEU A 155 -13.32 -21.83 5.01
CA LEU A 155 -12.59 -23.09 4.91
C LEU A 155 -11.16 -22.95 5.45
N LEU A 156 -10.44 -21.89 5.08
CA LEU A 156 -9.09 -21.63 5.59
C LEU A 156 -9.09 -21.43 7.11
N GLN A 157 -10.06 -20.68 7.65
CA GLN A 157 -10.17 -20.45 9.09
C GLN A 157 -10.45 -21.74 9.87
N ALA A 158 -11.20 -22.68 9.29
CA ALA A 158 -11.46 -23.98 9.88
C ALA A 158 -10.21 -24.89 9.89
N ASP A 159 -9.24 -24.65 9.00
CA ASP A 159 -7.99 -25.40 8.86
C ASP A 159 -6.74 -24.57 9.20
N ILE A 160 -6.90 -23.49 9.99
CA ILE A 160 -5.85 -22.48 10.17
C ILE A 160 -4.62 -23.01 10.92
N GLU A 161 -4.78 -24.06 11.73
CA GLU A 161 -3.70 -24.71 12.47
C GLU A 161 -2.84 -25.62 11.57
N ASN A 162 -3.33 -25.99 10.39
CA ASN A 162 -2.58 -26.79 9.43
C ASN A 162 -1.56 -25.91 8.71
N VAL A 163 -0.34 -25.90 9.24
CA VAL A 163 0.79 -25.15 8.68
C VAL A 163 1.32 -25.87 7.44
N CYS A 164 0.85 -25.45 6.26
CA CYS A 164 1.29 -25.99 4.97
C CYS A 164 1.37 -24.92 3.87
N LEU A 165 2.08 -25.22 2.78
CA LEU A 165 2.28 -24.29 1.66
C LEU A 165 0.97 -23.85 1.01
N GLU A 166 -0.02 -24.76 0.94
CA GLU A 166 -1.35 -24.47 0.39
C GLU A 166 -2.09 -23.41 1.22
N ASN A 167 -2.05 -23.51 2.55
CA ASN A 167 -2.68 -22.52 3.43
C ASN A 167 -1.94 -21.18 3.39
N VAL A 168 -0.61 -21.18 3.25
CA VAL A 168 0.18 -19.95 3.00
C VAL A 168 -0.26 -19.27 1.69
N GLN A 169 -0.34 -20.02 0.60
CA GLN A 169 -0.81 -19.51 -0.70
C GLN A 169 -2.24 -18.96 -0.60
N THR A 170 -3.14 -19.68 0.08
CA THR A 170 -4.52 -19.26 0.30
C THR A 170 -4.60 -17.95 1.08
N CYS A 171 -3.81 -17.80 2.15
CA CYS A 171 -3.71 -16.54 2.89
C CYS A 171 -3.28 -15.35 2.01
N ILE A 172 -2.27 -15.54 1.13
CA ILE A 172 -1.81 -14.48 0.21
C ILE A 172 -2.92 -14.06 -0.76
N LEU A 173 -3.66 -15.03 -1.32
CA LEU A 173 -4.77 -14.74 -2.23
C LEU A 173 -5.93 -14.02 -1.52
N ILE A 174 -6.28 -14.48 -0.32
CA ILE A 174 -7.30 -13.82 0.51
C ILE A 174 -6.88 -12.40 0.89
N ALA A 175 -5.61 -12.19 1.24
CA ALA A 175 -5.10 -10.86 1.52
C ALA A 175 -5.23 -9.93 0.29
N THR A 176 -4.94 -10.45 -0.90
CA THR A 176 -5.12 -9.71 -2.17
C THR A 176 -6.59 -9.35 -2.42
N LEU A 177 -7.52 -10.28 -2.18
CA LEU A 177 -8.96 -10.02 -2.26
C LEU A 177 -9.40 -8.95 -1.26
N SER A 178 -8.97 -9.07 0.00
CA SER A 178 -9.27 -8.12 1.06
C SER A 178 -8.73 -6.71 0.75
N ALA A 179 -7.52 -6.60 0.22
CA ALA A 179 -6.94 -5.33 -0.22
C ALA A 179 -7.78 -4.66 -1.31
N GLY A 180 -8.22 -5.45 -2.30
CA GLY A 180 -9.08 -5.00 -3.39
C GLY A 180 -10.48 -4.56 -2.95
N ASN A 181 -11.02 -5.22 -1.92
CA ASN A 181 -12.39 -5.02 -1.44
C ASN A 181 -12.50 -4.05 -0.24
N CYS A 182 -11.47 -3.23 0.01
CA CYS A 182 -11.45 -2.25 1.11
C CYS A 182 -11.48 -2.88 2.51
N GLU A 183 -10.88 -4.05 2.71
CA GLU A 183 -10.79 -4.75 3.99
C GLU A 183 -9.34 -4.83 4.51
N PRO A 184 -8.69 -3.69 4.78
CA PRO A 184 -7.24 -3.67 5.01
C PRO A 184 -6.80 -4.37 6.30
N SER A 185 -7.67 -4.40 7.33
CA SER A 185 -7.40 -5.21 8.53
C SER A 185 -7.37 -6.70 8.23
N SER A 186 -8.23 -7.17 7.31
CA SER A 186 -8.22 -8.56 6.87
C SER A 186 -6.98 -8.87 6.03
N GLU A 187 -6.60 -7.97 5.12
CA GLU A 187 -5.34 -8.07 4.36
C GLU A 187 -4.15 -8.28 5.31
N ALA A 188 -3.97 -7.38 6.28
CA ALA A 188 -2.85 -7.43 7.21
C ALA A 188 -2.84 -8.69 8.08
N LEU A 189 -4.01 -9.14 8.52
CA LEU A 189 -4.14 -10.35 9.31
C LEU A 189 -3.67 -11.58 8.53
N PHE A 190 -4.15 -11.76 7.30
CA PHE A 190 -3.80 -12.94 6.51
C PHE A 190 -2.35 -12.92 6.03
N ILE A 191 -1.75 -11.76 5.73
CA ILE A 191 -0.31 -11.66 5.46
C ILE A 191 0.52 -12.08 6.69
N ARG A 192 0.12 -11.65 7.90
CA ARG A 192 0.80 -12.04 9.14
C ARG A 192 0.70 -13.54 9.41
N ILE A 193 -0.49 -14.12 9.26
CA ILE A 193 -0.70 -15.57 9.40
C ILE A 193 0.18 -16.34 8.41
N ALA A 194 0.19 -15.94 7.14
CA ALA A 194 1.01 -16.57 6.10
C ALA A 194 2.52 -16.49 6.40
N THR A 195 2.96 -15.34 6.93
CA THR A 195 4.35 -15.13 7.33
C THR A 195 4.72 -16.06 8.49
N SER A 196 3.91 -16.09 9.55
CA SER A 196 4.14 -16.98 10.69
C SER A 196 4.10 -18.47 10.29
N MET A 197 3.18 -18.88 9.43
CA MET A 197 3.16 -20.24 8.88
C MET A 197 4.48 -20.57 8.16
N THR A 198 5.00 -19.66 7.33
CA THR A 198 6.24 -19.91 6.58
C THR A 198 7.46 -19.92 7.49
N GLU A 199 7.49 -19.10 8.54
CA GLU A 199 8.53 -19.12 9.58
C GLU A 199 8.51 -20.43 10.38
N ILE A 200 7.33 -20.95 10.72
CA ILE A 200 7.19 -22.26 11.37
C ILE A 200 7.69 -23.37 10.45
N MET A 201 7.27 -23.37 9.17
CA MET A 201 7.77 -24.33 8.16
C MET A 201 9.28 -24.24 7.96
N SER A 202 9.88 -23.08 8.25
CA SER A 202 11.31 -22.83 8.17
C SER A 202 12.09 -23.40 9.37
N LEU A 203 11.45 -23.68 10.51
CA LEU A 203 12.17 -24.33 11.63
C LEU A 203 12.60 -25.76 11.27
N ASP A 204 11.82 -26.41 10.42
CA ASP A 204 12.05 -27.77 9.94
C ASP A 204 12.88 -27.78 8.64
N PHE A 205 13.94 -26.96 8.48
CA PHE A 205 14.66 -26.88 7.19
C PHE A 205 15.45 -28.14 6.77
N SER A 206 15.63 -29.09 7.67
CA SER A 206 16.38 -30.33 7.44
C SER A 206 15.88 -31.22 6.27
N PRO A 207 14.57 -31.32 5.95
CA PRO A 207 14.05 -32.12 4.82
C PRO A 207 13.91 -31.35 3.50
N ALA A 208 14.25 -30.05 3.41
CA ALA A 208 14.10 -29.27 2.16
C ALA A 208 14.98 -29.79 1.01
N MET A 209 16.01 -30.61 1.29
CA MET A 209 16.83 -31.31 0.30
C MET A 209 16.11 -32.47 -0.39
N ASN A 210 15.04 -33.03 0.20
CA ASN A 210 14.34 -34.21 -0.30
C ASN A 210 13.09 -33.88 -1.14
N LYS A 211 12.74 -32.59 -1.28
CA LYS A 211 11.56 -32.16 -2.06
C LYS A 211 11.96 -31.88 -3.51
N SER A 212 11.02 -32.08 -4.44
CA SER A 212 11.21 -31.78 -5.86
C SER A 212 11.70 -30.34 -6.08
N MET A 213 12.39 -30.11 -7.19
CA MET A 213 12.85 -28.77 -7.57
C MET A 213 11.69 -27.75 -7.61
N ILE A 214 10.52 -28.16 -8.12
CA ILE A 214 9.32 -27.31 -8.22
C ILE A 214 8.82 -26.91 -6.83
N THR A 215 8.73 -27.86 -5.90
CA THR A 215 8.26 -27.58 -4.54
C THR A 215 9.20 -26.61 -3.83
N ARG A 216 10.52 -26.80 -3.97
CA ARG A 216 11.54 -25.91 -3.37
C ARG A 216 11.47 -24.50 -3.95
N GLU A 217 11.36 -24.38 -5.27
CA GLU A 217 11.27 -23.08 -5.94
C GLU A 217 9.94 -22.39 -5.66
N THR A 218 8.83 -23.13 -5.57
CA THR A 218 7.52 -22.57 -5.19
C THR A 218 7.56 -21.99 -3.78
N ALA A 219 8.11 -22.71 -2.81
CA ALA A 219 8.28 -22.20 -1.44
C ALA A 219 9.15 -20.93 -1.39
N ARG A 220 10.22 -20.88 -2.19
CA ARG A 220 11.07 -19.69 -2.33
C ARG A 220 10.30 -18.49 -2.90
N ARG A 221 9.52 -18.69 -3.94
CA ARG A 221 8.71 -17.63 -4.58
C ARG A 221 7.59 -17.15 -3.66
N VAL A 222 6.98 -18.06 -2.88
CA VAL A 222 6.02 -17.73 -1.81
C VAL A 222 6.65 -16.86 -0.73
N TRP A 223 7.82 -17.24 -0.19
CA TRP A 223 8.56 -16.41 0.77
C TRP A 223 8.87 -15.02 0.21
N CYS A 224 9.36 -14.97 -1.03
CA CYS A 224 9.64 -13.70 -1.71
C CYS A 224 8.37 -12.85 -1.92
N SER A 225 7.23 -13.47 -2.21
CA SER A 225 5.95 -12.77 -2.35
C SER A 225 5.48 -12.20 -1.02
N LEU A 226 5.63 -12.93 0.09
CA LEU A 226 5.36 -12.42 1.44
C LEU A 226 6.27 -11.26 1.82
N TYR A 227 7.56 -11.35 1.49
CA TYR A 227 8.53 -10.28 1.74
C TYR A 227 8.12 -8.95 1.08
N VAL A 228 7.63 -9.02 -0.16
CA VAL A 228 7.09 -7.87 -0.89
C VAL A 228 5.76 -7.42 -0.25
N ALA A 229 4.84 -8.34 0.02
CA ALA A 229 3.52 -8.05 0.58
C ALA A 229 3.60 -7.37 1.97
N ASP A 230 4.47 -7.85 2.87
CA ASP A 230 4.67 -7.30 4.21
C ASP A 230 5.03 -5.81 4.15
N ARG A 231 5.91 -5.41 3.24
CA ARG A 231 6.30 -4.00 3.06
C ARG A 231 5.16 -3.11 2.56
N TRP A 232 4.31 -3.62 1.68
CA TRP A 232 3.14 -2.89 1.18
C TRP A 232 2.05 -2.78 2.24
N CYS A 233 1.73 -3.89 2.89
CA CYS A 233 0.68 -3.95 3.89
C CYS A 233 1.05 -3.13 5.14
N ALA A 234 2.28 -3.28 5.64
CA ALA A 234 2.78 -2.49 6.75
C ALA A 234 2.73 -0.98 6.46
N SER A 235 3.10 -0.58 5.23
CA SER A 235 2.96 0.82 4.80
C SER A 235 1.51 1.30 4.78
N GLY A 236 0.61 0.52 4.16
CA GLY A 236 -0.77 0.92 3.94
C GLY A 236 -1.52 1.25 5.23
N LEU A 237 -1.21 0.54 6.32
CA LEU A 237 -1.81 0.74 7.65
C LEU A 237 -0.93 1.51 8.64
N GLY A 238 0.31 1.85 8.27
CA GLY A 238 1.29 2.43 9.20
C GLY A 238 1.73 1.46 10.30
N LEU A 239 1.68 0.15 10.03
CA LEU A 239 2.17 -0.90 10.94
C LEU A 239 3.68 -1.08 10.79
N PRO A 240 4.37 -1.62 11.81
CA PRO A 240 5.73 -2.12 11.65
C PRO A 240 5.78 -3.26 10.64
N ARG A 241 6.83 -3.29 9.82
CA ARG A 241 7.18 -4.45 8.98
C ARG A 241 7.57 -5.62 9.87
N HIS A 242 7.20 -6.83 9.47
CA HIS A 242 7.53 -8.04 10.23
C HIS A 242 8.75 -8.76 9.65
N MET A 243 8.89 -8.78 8.32
CA MET A 243 9.96 -9.52 7.66
C MET A 243 11.22 -8.66 7.51
N ASP A 244 12.30 -9.09 8.17
CA ASP A 244 13.63 -8.48 8.03
C ASP A 244 14.12 -8.47 6.58
N ASP A 245 14.98 -7.51 6.23
CA ASP A 245 15.50 -7.32 4.87
C ASP A 245 16.22 -8.56 4.30
N PHE A 246 16.69 -9.49 5.16
CA PHE A 246 17.54 -10.62 4.74
C PHE A 246 17.46 -11.86 5.65
N SER A 247 16.33 -12.17 6.29
CA SER A 247 16.18 -13.51 6.86
C SER A 247 16.14 -14.52 5.70
N LYS A 248 17.25 -15.23 5.52
CA LYS A 248 17.59 -16.12 4.39
C LYS A 248 17.29 -17.59 4.71
N PRO A 249 16.05 -18.06 4.60
CA PRO A 249 15.87 -19.49 4.43
C PRO A 249 15.95 -19.90 2.95
N TYR A 250 15.41 -19.10 2.03
CA TYR A 250 15.10 -19.61 0.68
C TYR A 250 15.97 -19.07 -0.48
N GLY A 251 16.67 -17.94 -0.36
CA GLY A 251 17.43 -17.35 -1.48
C GLY A 251 16.54 -16.66 -2.54
N LEU A 252 17.13 -16.23 -3.67
CA LEU A 252 16.42 -15.52 -4.75
C LEU A 252 15.83 -16.49 -5.81
N PRO A 253 14.64 -16.20 -6.37
CA PRO A 253 14.00 -17.01 -7.40
C PRO A 253 14.85 -17.21 -8.67
N ILE A 254 14.67 -18.34 -9.33
CA ILE A 254 15.25 -18.57 -10.67
C ILE A 254 14.45 -17.85 -11.76
N ASP A 255 14.94 -17.84 -12.99
CA ASP A 255 14.25 -17.31 -14.18
C ASP A 255 12.85 -17.93 -14.37
N GLU A 256 11.84 -17.09 -14.63
CA GLU A 256 10.45 -17.55 -14.72
C GLU A 256 10.20 -18.50 -15.90
N ILE A 257 10.87 -18.31 -17.04
CA ILE A 257 10.72 -19.23 -18.19
C ILE A 257 11.29 -20.60 -17.81
N THR A 258 12.46 -20.59 -17.16
CA THR A 258 13.10 -21.80 -16.68
C THR A 258 12.18 -22.54 -15.71
N PHE A 259 11.64 -21.84 -14.71
CA PHE A 259 10.72 -22.43 -13.74
C PHE A 259 9.44 -22.96 -14.38
N GLN A 260 8.79 -22.19 -15.27
CA GLN A 260 7.55 -22.57 -15.96
C GLN A 260 7.73 -23.72 -16.96
N SER A 261 8.96 -23.94 -17.45
CA SER A 261 9.28 -25.04 -18.37
C SER A 261 9.44 -26.39 -17.69
N LEU A 262 9.53 -26.43 -16.36
CA LEU A 262 9.64 -27.67 -15.62
C LEU A 262 8.35 -28.51 -15.78
N PRO A 263 8.47 -29.84 -15.91
CA PRO A 263 7.29 -30.70 -16.04
C PRO A 263 6.45 -30.63 -14.75
N PRO A 264 5.11 -30.67 -14.82
CA PRO A 264 4.25 -30.62 -13.64
C PRO A 264 4.68 -31.64 -12.58
N ASP A 265 4.73 -31.21 -11.33
CA ASP A 265 4.99 -32.10 -10.21
C ASP A 265 3.73 -32.93 -9.93
N THR A 266 3.59 -34.06 -10.62
CA THR A 266 2.47 -35.00 -10.49
C THR A 266 2.83 -36.22 -9.64
N SER A 267 4.08 -36.30 -9.15
CA SER A 267 4.59 -37.48 -8.46
C SER A 267 5.07 -37.14 -7.06
N ASN A 268 4.61 -37.91 -6.06
CA ASN A 268 5.26 -38.00 -4.74
C ASN A 268 6.66 -38.65 -4.81
N HIS A 269 7.27 -38.75 -6.00
CA HIS A 269 8.58 -39.34 -6.18
C HIS A 269 9.63 -38.30 -5.76
N LEU A 270 10.19 -38.55 -4.58
CA LEU A 270 11.46 -37.98 -4.12
C LEU A 270 12.45 -38.08 -5.28
N GLU A 271 12.95 -36.95 -5.80
CA GLU A 271 14.10 -36.97 -6.70
C GLU A 271 15.21 -37.76 -5.98
N ALA A 272 15.76 -38.78 -6.64
CA ALA A 272 16.89 -39.52 -6.09
C ALA A 272 18.00 -38.50 -5.77
N PRO A 273 18.65 -38.60 -4.59
CA PRO A 273 19.70 -37.66 -4.24
C PRO A 273 20.73 -37.62 -5.38
N PRO A 274 21.17 -36.42 -5.82
CA PRO A 274 22.09 -36.29 -6.93
C PRO A 274 23.32 -37.17 -6.67
N SER A 275 23.71 -37.96 -7.66
CA SER A 275 24.96 -38.72 -7.61
C SER A 275 26.12 -37.77 -7.23
N PRO A 276 27.06 -38.17 -6.36
CA PRO A 276 28.07 -37.29 -5.77
C PRO A 276 29.13 -36.75 -6.76
N THR A 277 28.86 -36.82 -8.06
CA THR A 277 29.74 -36.42 -9.15
C THR A 277 29.14 -35.20 -9.86
N GLU A 278 29.21 -34.04 -9.22
CA GLU A 278 29.28 -32.67 -9.79
C GLU A 278 28.96 -31.64 -8.70
N HIS A 279 29.99 -31.20 -7.94
CA HIS A 279 29.85 -30.27 -6.82
C HIS A 279 29.74 -28.79 -7.20
N THR A 280 29.22 -28.48 -8.39
CA THR A 280 28.88 -27.10 -8.74
C THR A 280 27.37 -27.04 -8.98
N PRO A 281 26.57 -26.48 -8.06
CA PRO A 281 25.17 -26.26 -8.34
C PRO A 281 25.05 -25.42 -9.62
N PRO A 282 24.16 -25.77 -10.56
CA PRO A 282 23.99 -24.98 -11.78
C PRO A 282 23.78 -23.51 -11.41
N ILE A 283 24.53 -22.62 -12.06
CA ILE A 283 24.37 -21.19 -11.89
C ILE A 283 23.05 -20.82 -12.56
N TRP A 284 21.97 -20.85 -11.78
CA TRP A 284 20.65 -20.48 -12.27
C TRP A 284 20.61 -18.97 -12.54
N LYS A 285 20.14 -18.62 -13.74
CA LYS A 285 19.86 -17.24 -14.10
C LYS A 285 18.76 -16.69 -13.19
N LEU A 286 18.95 -15.48 -12.66
CA LEU A 286 17.93 -14.79 -11.88
C LEU A 286 16.81 -14.27 -12.80
N GLY A 287 15.57 -14.44 -12.35
CA GLY A 287 14.36 -13.97 -13.05
C GLY A 287 13.98 -12.53 -12.74
N LEU A 288 12.94 -12.06 -13.42
CA LEU A 288 12.33 -10.75 -13.15
C LEU A 288 11.85 -10.64 -11.71
N TRP A 289 11.32 -11.73 -11.13
CA TRP A 289 10.87 -11.77 -9.74
C TRP A 289 12.02 -11.59 -8.75
N ALA A 290 13.19 -12.18 -9.03
CA ALA A 290 14.38 -11.97 -8.20
C ALA A 290 14.83 -10.50 -8.21
N HIS A 291 14.77 -9.84 -9.36
CA HIS A 291 15.05 -8.41 -9.46
C HIS A 291 14.00 -7.56 -8.73
N MET A 292 12.73 -7.94 -8.77
CA MET A 292 11.66 -7.25 -8.01
C MET A 292 11.86 -7.38 -6.49
N VAL A 293 12.23 -8.57 -6.00
CA VAL A 293 12.55 -8.79 -4.58
C VAL A 293 13.76 -7.96 -4.18
N ALA A 294 14.80 -7.92 -5.02
CA ALA A 294 15.98 -7.10 -4.77
C ALA A 294 15.64 -5.60 -4.74
N LEU A 295 14.69 -5.13 -5.54
CA LEU A 295 14.19 -3.75 -5.51
C LEU A 295 13.35 -3.45 -4.26
N ALA A 296 12.51 -4.40 -3.83
CA ALA A 296 11.60 -4.24 -2.69
C ALA A 296 12.32 -3.90 -1.38
N ARG A 297 13.61 -4.24 -1.24
CA ARG A 297 14.44 -3.85 -0.08
C ARG A 297 14.51 -2.34 0.17
N TYR A 298 14.40 -1.53 -0.88
CA TYR A 298 14.52 -0.07 -0.75
C TYR A 298 13.23 0.56 -0.23
N PHE A 299 12.10 -0.16 -0.26
CA PHE A 299 10.82 0.42 0.12
C PHE A 299 10.74 0.76 1.61
N GLY A 300 11.22 -0.14 2.47
CA GLY A 300 11.24 0.06 3.93
C GLY A 300 11.99 1.33 4.34
N PRO A 301 13.28 1.48 3.94
CA PRO A 301 14.06 2.69 4.19
C PRO A 301 13.40 3.98 3.67
N ILE A 302 12.83 3.97 2.45
CA ILE A 302 12.13 5.13 1.88
C ILE A 302 10.92 5.52 2.74
N GLN A 303 10.14 4.54 3.20
CA GLN A 303 8.99 4.81 4.05
C GLN A 303 9.41 5.36 5.42
N ASP A 304 10.48 4.82 6.00
CA ASP A 304 10.96 5.24 7.32
C ASP A 304 11.51 6.66 7.26
N LEU A 305 12.30 6.98 6.25
CA LEU A 305 12.76 8.33 5.94
C LEU A 305 11.57 9.30 5.84
N ASN A 306 10.57 8.97 5.03
CA ASN A 306 9.37 9.80 4.87
C ASN A 306 8.60 9.98 6.19
N ARG A 307 8.46 8.93 7.00
CA ARG A 307 7.84 9.02 8.33
C ARG A 307 8.65 9.90 9.29
N GLN A 308 9.98 9.84 9.26
CA GLN A 308 10.84 10.70 10.08
C GLN A 308 10.69 12.17 9.70
N VAL A 309 10.71 12.48 8.41
CA VAL A 309 10.48 13.85 7.89
C VAL A 309 9.15 14.41 8.38
N ALA A 310 8.07 13.64 8.25
CA ALA A 310 6.74 14.08 8.67
C ALA A 310 6.59 14.28 10.19
N ARG A 311 7.44 13.63 11.00
CA ARG A 311 7.49 13.83 12.46
C ARG A 311 8.30 15.07 12.87
N GLY A 312 8.85 15.81 11.90
CA GLY A 312 9.63 17.03 12.16
C GLY A 312 11.04 16.75 12.64
N TYR A 313 11.65 15.62 12.27
CA TYR A 313 13.07 15.36 12.56
C TYR A 313 13.94 16.44 11.90
N THR A 314 14.72 17.16 12.71
CA THR A 314 15.32 18.46 12.36
C THR A 314 16.74 18.39 11.81
N ASP A 315 17.39 17.21 11.78
CA ASP A 315 18.71 17.08 11.16
C ASP A 315 18.58 16.96 9.63
N THR A 316 18.67 18.11 8.97
CA THR A 316 18.53 18.19 7.52
C THR A 316 19.74 17.61 6.77
N VAL A 317 20.91 17.51 7.41
CA VAL A 317 22.14 17.03 6.74
C VAL A 317 22.14 15.51 6.66
N GLU A 318 21.83 14.84 7.77
CA GLU A 318 21.72 13.37 7.80
C GLU A 318 20.61 12.88 6.86
N LEU A 319 19.44 13.51 6.92
CA LEU A 319 18.32 13.19 6.02
C LEU A 319 18.66 13.41 4.54
N ASP A 320 19.39 14.48 4.21
CA ASP A 320 19.81 14.74 2.83
C ASP A 320 20.84 13.70 2.34
N GLN A 321 21.71 13.21 3.24
CA GLN A 321 22.65 12.14 2.94
C GLN A 321 21.93 10.80 2.72
N GLU A 322 20.96 10.45 3.57
CA GLU A 322 20.16 9.24 3.38
C GLU A 322 19.38 9.26 2.05
N VAL A 323 18.81 10.41 1.68
CA VAL A 323 18.17 10.57 0.35
C VAL A 323 19.15 10.33 -0.78
N GLN A 324 20.37 10.88 -0.66
CA GLN A 324 21.41 10.70 -1.66
C GLN A 324 21.81 9.23 -1.78
N ASP A 325 22.06 8.56 -0.66
CA ASP A 325 22.51 7.17 -0.62
C ASP A 325 21.47 6.23 -1.21
N ILE A 326 20.19 6.36 -0.80
CA ILE A 326 19.10 5.54 -1.37
C ILE A 326 18.93 5.86 -2.86
N GLY A 327 19.02 7.13 -3.25
CA GLY A 327 18.92 7.55 -4.65
C GLY A 327 20.01 6.94 -5.54
N GLU A 328 21.26 6.95 -5.08
CA GLU A 328 22.39 6.33 -5.77
C GLU A 328 22.25 4.80 -5.85
N GLN A 329 21.76 4.17 -4.79
CA GLN A 329 21.49 2.72 -4.77
C GLN A 329 20.38 2.31 -5.74
N LEU A 330 19.29 3.07 -5.83
CA LEU A 330 18.22 2.82 -6.81
C LEU A 330 18.73 2.95 -8.25
N GLU A 331 19.50 4.00 -8.55
CA GLU A 331 20.10 4.15 -9.88
C GLU A 331 21.11 3.05 -10.20
N ALA A 332 21.94 2.65 -9.22
CA ALA A 332 22.88 1.55 -9.38
C ALA A 332 22.14 0.23 -9.64
N TRP A 333 21.07 -0.04 -8.89
CA TRP A 333 20.22 -1.21 -9.12
C TRP A 333 19.68 -1.24 -10.56
N SER A 334 19.16 -0.11 -11.06
CA SER A 334 18.63 -0.01 -12.42
C SER A 334 19.71 -0.26 -13.48
N ARG A 335 20.91 0.32 -13.29
CA ARG A 335 22.06 0.14 -14.19
C ARG A 335 22.64 -1.29 -14.16
N MET A 336 22.50 -1.99 -13.04
CA MET A 336 22.99 -3.36 -12.86
C MET A 336 22.03 -4.43 -13.41
N LEU A 337 20.83 -4.05 -13.86
CA LEU A 337 19.92 -5.00 -14.51
C LEU A 337 20.57 -5.59 -15.77
N PRO A 338 20.41 -6.91 -16.02
CA PRO A 338 20.83 -7.53 -17.27
C PRO A 338 20.27 -6.78 -18.48
N ILE A 339 21.00 -6.77 -19.60
CA ILE A 339 20.65 -6.00 -20.80
C ILE A 339 19.23 -6.30 -21.31
N ASN A 340 18.79 -7.56 -21.21
CA ASN A 340 17.46 -8.02 -21.61
C ASN A 340 16.36 -7.61 -20.61
N THR A 341 16.72 -7.17 -19.41
CA THR A 341 15.79 -6.77 -18.33
C THR A 341 15.68 -5.25 -18.20
N GLN A 342 16.54 -4.47 -18.86
CA GLN A 342 16.45 -3.00 -18.87
C GLN A 342 15.18 -2.52 -19.58
N MET A 343 14.59 -1.41 -19.11
CA MET A 343 13.37 -0.86 -19.68
C MET A 343 13.62 -0.29 -21.09
N THR A 344 13.27 -1.06 -22.11
CA THR A 344 13.25 -0.63 -23.50
C THR A 344 12.03 -1.22 -24.20
N VAL A 345 11.51 -0.55 -25.24
CA VAL A 345 10.38 -1.07 -26.03
C VAL A 345 10.70 -2.45 -26.66
N PRO A 346 11.91 -2.69 -27.21
CA PRO A 346 12.28 -4.03 -27.68
C PRO A 346 12.26 -5.11 -26.58
N ASN A 347 12.79 -4.82 -25.39
CA ASN A 347 12.78 -5.78 -24.27
C ASN A 347 11.35 -6.04 -23.79
N LEU A 348 10.50 -5.01 -23.74
CA LEU A 348 9.08 -5.15 -23.43
C LEU A 348 8.40 -6.13 -24.39
N HIS A 349 8.57 -5.95 -25.71
CA HIS A 349 8.02 -6.88 -26.69
C HIS A 349 8.60 -8.28 -26.59
N SER A 350 9.89 -8.42 -26.26
CA SER A 350 10.50 -9.74 -26.03
C SER A 350 9.85 -10.47 -24.85
N HIS A 351 9.72 -9.80 -23.70
CA HIS A 351 9.06 -10.38 -22.53
C HIS A 351 7.56 -10.61 -22.75
N GLN A 352 6.88 -9.74 -23.49
CA GLN A 352 5.48 -9.91 -23.88
C GLN A 352 5.26 -11.19 -24.69
N LYS A 353 6.12 -11.48 -25.67
CA LYS A 353 6.07 -12.72 -26.46
C LYS A 353 6.26 -13.98 -25.61
N SER A 354 7.04 -13.88 -24.53
CA SER A 354 7.26 -14.95 -23.57
C SER A 354 6.21 -15.01 -22.45
N GLY A 355 5.14 -14.21 -22.51
CA GLY A 355 4.07 -14.18 -21.50
C GLY A 355 4.44 -13.44 -20.20
N GLN A 356 5.56 -12.72 -20.17
CA GLN A 356 6.11 -12.03 -19.00
C GLN A 356 5.96 -10.51 -19.07
N GLY A 357 5.27 -9.98 -20.08
CA GLY A 357 5.13 -8.54 -20.31
C GLY A 357 4.64 -7.78 -19.08
N GLY A 358 3.57 -8.27 -18.45
CA GLY A 358 3.03 -7.63 -17.24
C GLY A 358 3.99 -7.66 -16.05
N LEU A 359 4.77 -8.73 -15.84
CA LEU A 359 5.78 -8.80 -14.78
C LEU A 359 6.93 -7.82 -15.05
N PHE A 360 7.37 -7.72 -16.31
CA PHE A 360 8.39 -6.77 -16.72
C PHE A 360 7.95 -5.31 -16.50
N ILE A 361 6.71 -4.97 -16.87
CA ILE A 361 6.14 -3.65 -16.59
C ILE A 361 6.07 -3.39 -15.09
N ALA A 362 5.55 -4.34 -14.30
CA ALA A 362 5.43 -4.19 -12.86
C ALA A 362 6.78 -3.86 -12.20
N LEU A 363 7.87 -4.52 -12.61
CA LEU A 363 9.22 -4.26 -12.13
C LEU A 363 9.63 -2.79 -12.29
N HIS A 364 9.43 -2.24 -13.49
CA HIS A 364 9.84 -0.87 -13.81
C HIS A 364 8.88 0.18 -13.23
N LEU A 365 7.58 -0.12 -13.14
CA LEU A 365 6.62 0.71 -12.42
C LEU A 365 6.98 0.83 -10.92
N THR A 366 7.37 -0.27 -10.27
CA THR A 366 7.84 -0.25 -8.89
C THR A 366 9.09 0.62 -8.71
N TYR A 367 10.04 0.54 -9.66
CA TYR A 367 11.26 1.36 -9.63
C TYR A 367 10.93 2.87 -9.68
N HIS A 368 10.06 3.27 -10.61
CA HIS A 368 9.63 4.66 -10.70
C HIS A 368 8.84 5.08 -9.47
N HIS A 369 7.94 4.24 -8.95
CA HIS A 369 7.15 4.56 -7.76
C HIS A 369 8.02 4.80 -6.52
N TYR A 370 9.01 3.95 -6.25
CA TYR A 370 9.93 4.15 -5.12
C TYR A 370 10.77 5.41 -5.27
N SER A 371 11.26 5.68 -6.48
CA SER A 371 12.00 6.91 -6.77
C SER A 371 11.12 8.16 -6.59
N THR A 372 9.85 8.12 -7.01
CA THR A 372 8.88 9.20 -6.79
C THR A 372 8.69 9.46 -5.30
N LEU A 373 8.48 8.41 -4.49
CA LEU A 373 8.31 8.53 -3.03
C LEU A 373 9.56 9.09 -2.33
N LEU A 374 10.75 8.71 -2.77
CA LEU A 374 12.01 9.20 -2.21
C LEU A 374 12.17 10.72 -2.38
N TYR A 375 11.84 11.23 -3.56
CA TYR A 375 12.06 12.63 -3.90
C TYR A 375 10.85 13.54 -3.67
N TYR A 376 9.70 12.99 -3.26
CA TYR A 376 8.44 13.72 -3.17
C TYR A 376 8.53 14.97 -2.30
N ARG A 377 9.16 14.87 -1.12
CA ARG A 377 9.28 15.98 -0.15
C ARG A 377 9.91 17.25 -0.73
N PHE A 378 10.72 17.12 -1.78
CA PHE A 378 11.42 18.27 -2.35
C PHE A 378 10.50 19.15 -3.21
N LEU A 379 9.30 18.69 -3.58
CA LEU A 379 8.30 19.48 -4.29
C LEU A 379 7.84 20.72 -3.50
N GLU A 380 7.82 20.64 -2.16
CA GLU A 380 7.53 21.78 -1.27
C GLU A 380 8.44 23.00 -1.55
N HIS A 381 9.70 22.76 -1.91
CA HIS A 381 10.67 23.83 -2.16
C HIS A 381 10.47 24.55 -3.50
N ASP A 382 9.75 23.93 -4.46
CA ASP A 382 9.36 24.56 -5.73
C ASP A 382 8.26 25.61 -5.47
N GLN A 383 7.34 25.32 -4.54
CA GLN A 383 6.22 26.20 -4.17
C GLN A 383 6.69 27.51 -3.51
N THR A 384 7.65 27.43 -2.59
CA THR A 384 8.12 28.60 -1.82
C THR A 384 8.90 29.60 -2.69
N HIS A 385 9.62 29.14 -3.71
CA HIS A 385 10.39 30.00 -4.60
C HIS A 385 9.49 30.80 -5.56
N ILE A 386 8.42 30.21 -6.10
CA ILE A 386 7.46 30.91 -6.97
C ILE A 386 6.70 31.99 -6.19
N GLN A 387 6.35 31.73 -4.94
CA GLN A 387 5.59 32.66 -4.10
C GLN A 387 6.42 33.86 -3.60
N SER A 388 7.73 33.68 -3.39
CA SER A 388 8.65 34.77 -3.02
C SER A 388 8.78 35.87 -4.09
N HIS A 389 8.50 35.56 -5.36
CA HIS A 389 8.40 36.58 -6.40
C HIS A 389 7.18 37.52 -6.22
N HIS A 390 6.17 37.12 -5.44
CA HIS A 390 4.98 37.92 -5.14
C HIS A 390 5.01 38.61 -3.75
N ARG A 391 5.86 38.17 -2.80
CA ARG A 391 6.06 38.83 -1.49
C ARG A 391 7.36 39.64 -1.48
N LYS A 392 7.25 40.98 -1.36
CA LYS A 392 8.38 41.95 -1.30
C LYS A 392 9.28 41.86 -0.04
N GLN A 393 9.42 40.70 0.61
CA GLN A 393 10.24 40.58 1.82
C GLN A 393 11.22 39.41 1.72
N ALA A 394 12.52 39.79 1.76
CA ALA A 394 13.73 38.99 1.65
C ALA A 394 13.94 38.24 0.31
N PRO A 395 15.17 38.25 -0.27
CA PRO A 395 15.44 37.45 -1.45
C PRO A 395 15.29 35.97 -1.09
N PRO A 396 14.51 35.17 -1.85
CA PRO A 396 14.50 33.73 -1.65
C PRO A 396 15.92 33.20 -1.80
N SER A 397 16.42 32.49 -0.79
CA SER A 397 17.62 31.68 -0.98
C SER A 397 17.29 30.68 -2.09
N LYS A 398 17.96 30.81 -3.24
CA LYS A 398 17.77 29.89 -4.37
C LYS A 398 17.91 28.47 -3.85
N PRO A 399 16.95 27.55 -4.14
CA PRO A 399 17.06 26.18 -3.67
C PRO A 399 18.41 25.60 -4.11
N SER A 400 19.02 24.85 -3.19
CA SER A 400 20.31 24.22 -3.42
C SER A 400 20.27 23.48 -4.76
N ARG A 401 21.41 23.43 -5.47
CA ARG A 401 21.50 22.69 -6.74
C ARG A 401 21.02 21.24 -6.58
N ARG A 402 21.19 20.65 -5.39
CA ARG A 402 20.71 19.30 -5.04
C ARG A 402 19.18 19.22 -5.04
N PHE A 403 18.48 20.14 -4.38
CA PHE A 403 17.01 20.12 -4.31
C PHE A 403 16.37 20.28 -5.68
N ARG A 404 16.91 21.16 -6.53
CA ARG A 404 16.48 21.27 -7.94
C ARG A 404 16.67 19.95 -8.71
N THR A 405 17.72 19.19 -8.40
CA THR A 405 17.94 17.87 -9.00
C THR A 405 16.89 16.87 -8.54
N TYR A 406 16.55 16.85 -7.25
CA TYR A 406 15.53 15.95 -6.69
C TYR A 406 14.11 16.28 -7.17
N ILE A 407 13.74 17.57 -7.28
CA ILE A 407 12.47 17.98 -7.89
C ILE A 407 12.37 17.44 -9.31
N ARG A 408 13.42 17.63 -10.13
CA ARG A 408 13.46 17.13 -11.50
C ARG A 408 13.37 15.60 -11.56
N ARG A 409 14.05 14.89 -10.66
CA ARG A 409 13.96 13.43 -10.55
C ARG A 409 12.53 12.99 -10.19
N CYS A 410 11.90 13.63 -9.20
CA CYS A 410 10.54 13.32 -8.79
C CYS A 410 9.55 13.46 -9.97
N LYS A 411 9.58 14.61 -10.66
CA LYS A 411 8.75 14.86 -11.86
C LYS A 411 9.03 13.82 -12.96
N HIS A 412 10.31 13.55 -13.24
CA HIS A 412 10.72 12.55 -14.23
C HIS A 412 10.16 11.15 -13.91
N HIS A 413 10.34 10.65 -12.69
CA HIS A 413 9.87 9.31 -12.34
C HIS A 413 8.33 9.22 -12.33
N ALA A 414 7.62 10.26 -11.90
CA ALA A 414 6.16 10.29 -11.99
C ALA A 414 5.66 10.27 -13.44
N SER A 415 6.24 11.07 -14.34
CA SER A 415 5.89 11.04 -15.76
C SER A 415 6.27 9.73 -16.43
N SER A 416 7.45 9.17 -16.14
CA SER A 416 7.88 7.89 -16.68
C SER A 416 7.00 6.73 -16.20
N PHE A 417 6.57 6.75 -14.94
CA PHE A 417 5.57 5.80 -14.43
C PHE A 417 4.28 5.85 -15.26
N SER A 418 3.71 7.06 -15.43
CA SER A 418 2.44 7.24 -16.14
C SER A 418 2.51 6.87 -17.61
N ASN A 419 3.59 7.28 -18.30
CA ASN A 419 3.78 6.93 -19.70
C ASN A 419 3.98 5.41 -19.89
N LEU A 420 4.68 4.76 -18.96
CA LEU A 420 4.86 3.32 -18.99
C LEU A 420 3.54 2.58 -18.74
N LEU A 421 2.73 3.07 -17.81
CA LEU A 421 1.44 2.50 -17.48
C LEU A 421 0.46 2.62 -18.67
N ASP A 422 0.42 3.78 -19.34
CA ASP A 422 -0.36 3.98 -20.57
C ASP A 422 0.10 3.06 -21.70
N LEU A 423 1.40 2.98 -21.95
CA LEU A 423 1.96 2.05 -22.94
C LEU A 423 1.58 0.59 -22.64
N ALA A 424 1.64 0.18 -21.36
CA ALA A 424 1.29 -1.16 -20.94
C ALA A 424 -0.18 -1.49 -21.20
N ARG A 425 -1.09 -0.53 -20.99
CA ARG A 425 -2.53 -0.66 -21.29
C ARG A 425 -2.80 -0.90 -22.78
N GLN A 426 -1.97 -0.34 -23.66
CA GLN A 426 -2.12 -0.47 -25.12
C GLN A 426 -1.58 -1.81 -25.67
N ILE A 427 -0.86 -2.60 -24.85
CA ILE A 427 -0.21 -3.85 -25.29
C ILE A 427 -0.80 -5.05 -24.56
N LYS A 428 -1.46 -5.94 -25.32
CA LYS A 428 -2.02 -7.19 -24.78
C LYS A 428 -0.92 -8.09 -24.18
N GLY A 429 -1.14 -8.54 -22.94
CA GLY A 429 -0.20 -9.33 -22.15
C GLY A 429 0.71 -8.49 -21.25
N CYS A 430 0.60 -7.16 -21.31
CA CYS A 430 1.35 -6.22 -20.48
C CYS A 430 0.47 -5.51 -19.45
N GLU A 431 -0.83 -5.80 -19.42
CA GLU A 431 -1.77 -5.13 -18.53
C GLU A 431 -1.44 -5.43 -17.06
N ILE A 432 -1.54 -4.38 -16.23
CA ILE A 432 -1.34 -4.45 -14.79
C ILE A 432 -2.71 -4.45 -14.13
N ASN A 433 -3.03 -5.50 -13.37
CA ASN A 433 -4.37 -5.71 -12.84
C ASN A 433 -4.37 -6.14 -11.37
N TYR A 434 -3.68 -5.42 -10.49
CA TYR A 434 -3.65 -5.73 -9.04
C TYR A 434 -4.03 -4.52 -8.17
N PRO A 435 -4.59 -4.71 -6.97
CA PRO A 435 -5.18 -3.61 -6.18
C PRO A 435 -4.25 -2.42 -5.92
N THR A 436 -2.96 -2.66 -5.69
CA THR A 436 -2.01 -1.60 -5.32
C THR A 436 -1.64 -0.66 -6.47
N ILE A 437 -1.94 -1.02 -7.74
CA ILE A 437 -1.66 -0.12 -8.87
C ILE A 437 -2.44 1.18 -8.78
N GLY A 438 -3.68 1.15 -8.27
CA GLY A 438 -4.48 2.36 -8.08
C GLY A 438 -3.80 3.35 -7.15
N HIS A 439 -3.19 2.87 -6.07
CA HIS A 439 -2.42 3.70 -5.16
C HIS A 439 -1.15 4.27 -5.82
N MET A 440 -0.38 3.43 -6.51
CA MET A 440 0.84 3.87 -7.22
C MET A 440 0.52 4.96 -8.25
N THR A 441 -0.58 4.80 -8.98
CA THR A 441 -1.11 5.78 -9.93
C THR A 441 -1.52 7.07 -9.26
N THR A 442 -2.23 7.03 -8.12
CA THR A 442 -2.58 8.23 -7.34
C THR A 442 -1.34 8.99 -6.86
N VAL A 443 -0.29 8.30 -6.42
CA VAL A 443 0.99 8.95 -6.02
C VAL A 443 1.62 9.67 -7.20
N SER A 444 1.79 9.02 -8.34
CA SER A 444 2.33 9.65 -9.56
C SER A 444 1.46 10.82 -10.04
N SER A 445 0.13 10.66 -10.03
CA SER A 445 -0.82 11.73 -10.36
C SER A 445 -0.67 12.95 -9.46
N SER A 446 -0.40 12.78 -8.15
CA SER A 446 -0.20 13.93 -7.26
C SER A 446 1.01 14.79 -7.65
N VAL A 447 2.08 14.17 -8.17
CA VAL A 447 3.26 14.89 -8.71
C VAL A 447 2.96 15.54 -10.06
N LEU A 448 2.15 14.91 -10.90
CA LEU A 448 1.72 15.52 -12.16
C LEU A 448 0.79 16.70 -11.91
N LEU A 449 -0.09 16.64 -10.90
CA LEU A 449 -0.89 17.78 -10.44
C LEU A 449 0.02 18.90 -9.94
N HIS A 450 1.03 18.61 -9.11
CA HIS A 450 2.05 19.60 -8.76
C HIS A 450 2.65 20.26 -10.00
N THR A 451 2.98 19.47 -11.01
CA THR A 451 3.60 19.94 -12.25
C THR A 451 2.65 20.81 -13.08
N LEU A 452 1.36 20.47 -13.15
CA LEU A 452 0.35 21.34 -13.77
C LEU A 452 0.22 22.69 -13.06
N LEU A 453 0.21 22.66 -11.73
CA LEU A 453 -0.03 23.84 -10.92
C LEU A 453 1.18 24.78 -10.87
N PHE A 454 2.37 24.22 -10.66
CA PHE A 454 3.57 24.98 -10.33
C PHE A 454 4.72 24.80 -11.33
N GLY A 455 4.59 23.89 -12.30
CA GLY A 455 5.60 23.64 -13.31
C GLY A 455 5.69 24.73 -14.39
N ASN A 456 6.75 24.63 -15.19
CA ASN A 456 6.96 25.52 -16.33
C ASN A 456 5.91 25.28 -17.41
N PRO A 457 5.55 26.30 -18.21
CA PRO A 457 4.56 26.14 -19.29
C PRO A 457 4.85 24.98 -20.26
N THR A 458 6.13 24.68 -20.50
CA THR A 458 6.58 23.57 -21.38
C THR A 458 6.30 22.19 -20.81
N GLU A 459 6.05 22.06 -19.50
CA GLU A 459 5.78 20.80 -18.82
C GLU A 459 4.28 20.47 -18.74
N LEU A 460 3.41 21.47 -18.99
CA LEU A 460 1.98 21.36 -18.71
C LEU A 460 1.26 20.37 -19.62
N GLU A 461 1.55 20.39 -20.92
CA GLU A 461 0.90 19.52 -21.91
C GLU A 461 1.19 18.04 -21.60
N GLY A 462 2.46 17.71 -21.37
CA GLY A 462 2.87 16.35 -21.01
C GLY A 462 2.28 15.89 -19.68
N ALA A 463 2.26 16.76 -18.66
CA ALA A 463 1.66 16.45 -17.37
C ALA A 463 0.14 16.20 -17.48
N ARG A 464 -0.56 16.98 -18.32
CA ARG A 464 -1.99 16.82 -18.58
C ARG A 464 -2.31 15.50 -19.27
N ALA A 465 -1.56 15.17 -20.33
CA ALA A 465 -1.73 13.92 -21.06
C ALA A 465 -1.51 12.70 -20.15
N ALA A 466 -0.43 12.72 -19.37
CA ALA A 466 -0.12 11.66 -18.40
C ALA A 466 -1.19 11.52 -17.30
N LEU A 467 -1.75 12.64 -16.81
CA LEU A 467 -2.85 12.61 -15.85
C LEU A 467 -4.12 12.01 -16.45
N ASN A 468 -4.52 12.42 -17.65
CA ASN A 468 -5.69 11.84 -18.33
C ASN A 468 -5.54 10.32 -18.49
N ALA A 469 -4.37 9.87 -18.92
CA ALA A 469 -4.08 8.44 -19.04
C ALA A 469 -4.17 7.71 -17.69
N ASN A 470 -3.63 8.30 -16.61
CA ASN A 470 -3.77 7.74 -15.26
C ASN A 470 -5.25 7.62 -14.83
N PHE A 471 -6.09 8.62 -15.13
CA PHE A 471 -7.52 8.57 -14.77
C PHE A 471 -8.27 7.47 -15.51
N GLU A 472 -8.02 7.32 -16.80
CA GLU A 472 -8.57 6.21 -17.58
C GLU A 472 -8.22 4.86 -16.94
N VAL A 473 -6.97 4.66 -16.49
CA VAL A 473 -6.59 3.43 -15.77
C VAL A 473 -7.36 3.27 -14.46
N LEU A 474 -7.53 4.33 -13.67
CA LEU A 474 -8.26 4.28 -12.40
C LEU A 474 -9.74 3.94 -12.61
N ILE A 475 -10.39 4.54 -13.61
CA ILE A 475 -11.79 4.26 -13.96
C ILE A 475 -11.95 2.81 -14.40
N GLU A 476 -11.07 2.34 -15.30
CA GLU A 476 -11.06 0.94 -15.73
C GLU A 476 -10.82 -0.01 -14.56
N HIS A 477 -9.92 0.32 -13.63
CA HIS A 477 -9.60 -0.54 -12.49
C HIS A 477 -10.73 -0.64 -11.46
N GLN A 478 -11.55 0.41 -11.33
CA GLN A 478 -12.68 0.43 -10.40
C GLN A 478 -13.69 -0.70 -10.68
N GLN A 479 -13.77 -1.20 -11.92
CA GLN A 479 -14.66 -2.31 -12.26
C GLN A 479 -14.21 -3.64 -11.63
N PHE A 480 -12.92 -3.77 -11.31
CA PHE A 480 -12.30 -4.99 -10.77
C PHE A 480 -12.03 -4.85 -9.26
N TRP A 481 -11.63 -3.66 -8.84
CA TRP A 481 -11.09 -3.38 -7.52
C TRP A 481 -11.82 -2.20 -6.87
N PRO A 482 -12.79 -2.48 -5.97
CA PRO A 482 -13.53 -1.46 -5.23
C PRO A 482 -12.67 -0.40 -4.55
N ASN A 483 -11.48 -0.77 -4.04
CA ASN A 483 -10.54 0.16 -3.40
C ASN A 483 -10.05 1.29 -4.32
N THR A 484 -10.16 1.14 -5.63
CA THR A 484 -9.76 2.18 -6.59
C THR A 484 -10.60 3.44 -6.42
N LYS A 485 -11.88 3.32 -6.04
CA LYS A 485 -12.74 4.48 -5.75
C LYS A 485 -12.17 5.32 -4.60
N ALA A 486 -11.63 4.68 -3.57
CA ALA A 486 -10.97 5.38 -2.47
C ALA A 486 -9.72 6.12 -2.95
N MET A 487 -8.98 5.57 -3.92
CA MET A 487 -7.78 6.19 -4.51
C MET A 487 -8.11 7.40 -5.38
N ILE A 488 -9.20 7.35 -6.14
CA ILE A 488 -9.71 8.48 -6.93
C ILE A 488 -10.15 9.61 -5.99
N ASN A 489 -10.95 9.29 -4.95
CA ASN A 489 -11.37 10.28 -3.96
C ASN A 489 -10.17 10.95 -3.26
N ARG A 490 -9.15 10.17 -2.91
CA ARG A 490 -7.91 10.66 -2.31
C ARG A 490 -7.22 11.70 -3.20
N LEU A 491 -7.17 11.45 -4.50
CA LEU A 491 -6.58 12.36 -5.48
C LEU A 491 -7.41 13.65 -5.65
N MET A 492 -8.74 13.57 -5.63
CA MET A 492 -9.61 14.75 -5.64
C MET A 492 -9.42 15.60 -4.39
N THR A 493 -9.39 14.98 -3.20
CA THR A 493 -9.12 15.69 -1.94
C THR A 493 -7.77 16.39 -2.00
N PHE A 494 -6.74 15.73 -2.53
CA PHE A 494 -5.43 16.32 -2.73
C PHE A 494 -5.46 17.54 -3.65
N GLN A 495 -6.16 17.45 -4.78
CA GLN A 495 -6.30 18.56 -5.73
C GLN A 495 -7.05 19.76 -5.11
N ASN A 496 -8.12 19.51 -4.36
CA ASN A 496 -8.88 20.56 -3.67
C ASN A 496 -8.00 21.30 -2.66
N ILE A 497 -7.16 20.58 -1.91
CA ILE A 497 -6.17 21.19 -1.02
C ILE A 497 -5.16 22.05 -1.79
N CYS A 498 -4.77 21.64 -3.01
CA CYS A 498 -3.90 22.45 -3.84
C CYS A 498 -4.53 23.78 -4.29
N LEU A 499 -5.86 23.85 -4.46
CA LEU A 499 -6.58 25.09 -4.75
C LEU A 499 -6.67 26.02 -3.52
N LEU A 500 -6.84 25.42 -2.35
CA LEU A 500 -7.07 26.14 -1.09
C LEU A 500 -5.79 26.64 -0.42
N SER A 501 -4.70 25.87 -0.52
CA SER A 501 -3.49 26.08 0.29
C SER A 501 -2.23 26.35 -0.55
N THR A 502 -1.43 27.29 -0.04
CA THR A 502 -0.08 27.59 -0.54
C THR A 502 1.00 26.61 -0.04
N GLU A 503 0.67 25.78 0.96
CA GLU A 503 1.51 24.73 1.56
C GLU A 503 1.01 23.31 1.19
N SER A 504 0.29 23.17 0.08
CA SER A 504 -0.35 21.90 -0.31
C SER A 504 0.60 20.72 -0.46
N HIS A 505 1.89 20.94 -0.73
CA HIS A 505 2.89 19.87 -0.85
C HIS A 505 3.79 19.76 0.38
N ARG A 506 3.47 20.48 1.46
CA ARG A 506 4.19 20.34 2.73
C ARG A 506 4.19 18.88 3.17
N PHE A 507 5.38 18.38 3.48
CA PHE A 507 5.55 16.97 3.81
C PHE A 507 5.28 16.71 5.29
N ASP A 508 4.00 16.71 5.67
CA ASP A 508 3.52 16.49 7.04
C ASP A 508 2.91 15.08 7.23
N GLY A 509 2.37 14.80 8.42
CA GLY A 509 1.71 13.54 8.71
C GLY A 509 0.50 13.26 7.82
N TRP A 510 -0.17 14.30 7.31
CA TRP A 510 -1.26 14.15 6.34
C TRP A 510 -0.72 13.71 4.98
N MET A 511 0.41 14.27 4.53
CA MET A 511 1.08 13.84 3.30
C MET A 511 1.58 12.40 3.39
N VAL A 512 2.15 11.99 4.53
CA VAL A 512 2.52 10.58 4.77
C VAL A 512 1.30 9.67 4.69
N LYS A 513 0.18 10.06 5.29
CA LYS A 513 -1.07 9.33 5.08
C LYS A 513 -1.36 9.26 3.59
N CYS A 514 -1.46 10.40 2.90
CA CYS A 514 -1.80 10.50 1.50
C CYS A 514 -0.96 9.57 0.60
N LEU A 515 0.36 9.53 0.80
CA LEU A 515 1.31 8.86 -0.07
C LEU A 515 1.71 7.44 0.35
N LEU A 516 1.59 7.08 1.63
CA LEU A 516 2.07 5.79 2.16
C LEU A 516 0.95 4.97 2.82
N GLU A 517 0.14 5.61 3.67
CA GLU A 517 -0.93 4.94 4.43
C GLU A 517 -2.25 4.90 3.63
N HIS A 518 -2.18 4.34 2.43
CA HIS A 518 -3.28 4.30 1.46
C HIS A 518 -4.48 3.47 1.92
N SER A 519 -4.28 2.57 2.89
CA SER A 519 -5.34 1.75 3.48
C SER A 519 -6.07 2.46 4.64
N ARG A 520 -5.61 3.66 5.02
CA ARG A 520 -6.28 4.50 6.04
C ARG A 520 -7.10 5.61 5.39
N PRO A 521 -8.26 5.96 5.99
CA PRO A 521 -9.03 7.13 5.57
C PRO A 521 -8.15 8.37 5.53
N LEU A 522 -8.24 9.12 4.44
CA LEU A 522 -7.64 10.45 4.35
C LEU A 522 -8.62 11.39 5.06
N GLY A 523 -8.29 11.79 6.29
CA GLY A 523 -9.07 12.80 7.02
C GLY A 523 -8.87 14.19 6.45
N GLU A 524 -9.59 15.17 7.02
CA GLU A 524 -9.38 16.59 6.71
C GLU A 524 -7.94 17.01 7.04
N ARG A 525 -7.39 17.92 6.23
CA ARG A 525 -6.08 18.50 6.49
C ARG A 525 -6.28 19.82 7.21
N GLU A 526 -5.75 19.94 8.41
CA GLU A 526 -5.69 21.23 9.10
C GLU A 526 -4.80 22.20 8.30
N LEU A 527 -5.42 23.17 7.62
CA LEU A 527 -4.71 24.17 6.84
C LEU A 527 -4.33 25.34 7.75
N PRO A 528 -3.07 25.82 7.73
CA PRO A 528 -2.71 27.04 8.43
C PRO A 528 -3.46 28.21 7.77
N CYS A 529 -4.40 28.80 8.52
CA CYS A 529 -5.16 30.02 8.22
C CYS A 529 -6.48 29.85 7.45
N VAL A 530 -7.51 29.29 8.10
CA VAL A 530 -8.89 29.78 7.94
C VAL A 530 -9.69 29.59 9.26
N PRO A 531 -10.30 30.64 9.87
CA PRO A 531 -11.05 30.51 11.13
C PRO A 531 -12.45 29.90 10.93
N ALA A 532 -12.78 28.88 11.73
CA ALA A 532 -13.86 27.91 11.52
C ALA A 532 -15.32 28.42 11.39
N ASP A 533 -15.61 29.71 11.58
CA ASP A 533 -17.00 30.14 11.86
C ASP A 533 -17.72 30.89 10.72
N VAL A 534 -17.20 30.94 9.47
CA VAL A 534 -17.90 31.61 8.32
C VAL A 534 -17.77 30.88 6.96
N LEU A 535 -17.22 29.67 6.89
CA LEU A 535 -16.42 29.30 5.69
C LEU A 535 -17.01 28.36 4.64
N VAL A 536 -18.10 27.63 4.88
CA VAL A 536 -18.45 26.52 3.96
C VAL A 536 -18.90 27.02 2.57
N ASP A 537 -19.69 28.09 2.48
CA ASP A 537 -20.13 28.65 1.19
C ASP A 537 -19.06 29.54 0.53
N VAL A 538 -18.29 30.30 1.33
CA VAL A 538 -17.25 31.21 0.82
C VAL A 538 -16.03 30.42 0.31
N GLU A 539 -15.67 29.30 0.95
CA GLU A 539 -14.60 28.43 0.46
C GLU A 539 -14.98 27.73 -0.84
N SER A 540 -16.25 27.31 -0.98
CA SER A 540 -16.77 26.70 -2.21
C SER A 540 -16.74 27.69 -3.38
N GLU A 541 -17.21 28.92 -3.18
CA GLU A 541 -17.16 29.97 -4.21
C GLU A 541 -15.73 30.38 -4.56
N ASN A 542 -14.84 30.51 -3.57
CA ASN A 542 -13.43 30.86 -3.77
C ASN A 542 -12.67 29.73 -4.50
N MET A 543 -12.96 28.46 -4.18
CA MET A 543 -12.46 27.32 -4.94
C MET A 543 -12.95 27.34 -6.39
N ALA A 544 -14.25 27.56 -6.63
CA ALA A 544 -14.81 27.59 -7.97
C ALA A 544 -14.24 28.74 -8.81
N LEU A 545 -13.91 29.87 -8.19
CA LEU A 545 -13.29 31.01 -8.88
C LEU A 545 -11.81 30.75 -9.20
N LYS A 546 -11.03 30.27 -8.24
CA LYS A 546 -9.63 29.86 -8.48
C LYS A 546 -9.51 28.71 -9.49
N ALA A 547 -10.40 27.73 -9.42
CA ALA A 547 -10.44 26.64 -10.38
C ALA A 547 -10.67 27.18 -11.80
N ARG A 548 -11.61 28.12 -11.99
CA ARG A 548 -11.84 28.78 -13.29
C ARG A 548 -10.59 29.52 -13.79
N GLU A 549 -9.93 30.31 -12.95
CA GLU A 549 -8.69 31.00 -13.33
C GLU A 549 -7.59 30.01 -13.75
N TRP A 550 -7.43 28.91 -13.02
CA TRP A 550 -6.43 27.90 -13.35
C TRP A 550 -6.81 27.06 -14.57
N VAL A 551 -8.11 26.88 -14.87
CA VAL A 551 -8.57 26.27 -16.13
C VAL A 551 -8.17 27.16 -17.31
N GLU A 552 -8.43 28.47 -17.23
CA GLU A 552 -8.07 29.43 -18.28
C GLU A 552 -6.55 29.45 -18.54
N GLN A 553 -5.75 29.26 -17.49
CA GLN A 553 -4.29 29.17 -17.59
C GLN A 553 -3.77 27.78 -18.05
N GLY A 554 -4.66 26.81 -18.27
CA GLY A 554 -4.28 25.44 -18.61
C GLY A 554 -3.55 24.71 -17.47
N ARG A 555 -3.76 25.12 -16.22
CA ARG A 555 -3.13 24.57 -15.01
C ARG A 555 -4.07 23.70 -14.16
N TYR A 556 -5.37 23.74 -14.41
CA TYR A 556 -6.34 22.90 -13.71
C TYR A 556 -6.92 21.80 -14.60
N MET A 557 -7.34 20.69 -13.99
CA MET A 557 -8.08 19.61 -14.61
C MET A 557 -9.30 19.33 -13.75
N ASP A 558 -10.50 19.45 -14.32
CA ASP A 558 -11.71 19.16 -13.56
C ASP A 558 -11.93 17.65 -13.47
N LEU A 559 -11.68 17.10 -12.28
CA LEU A 559 -11.83 15.67 -12.01
C LEU A 559 -13.27 15.27 -11.66
N SER A 560 -14.16 16.23 -11.43
CA SER A 560 -15.56 15.95 -11.10
C SER A 560 -16.35 15.43 -12.31
N LEU A 561 -15.93 15.79 -13.52
CA LEU A 561 -16.53 15.35 -14.78
C LEU A 561 -16.23 13.88 -15.12
N LEU A 562 -15.40 13.22 -14.31
CA LEU A 562 -14.94 11.83 -14.50
C LEU A 562 -15.63 10.84 -13.54
N GLN A 563 -16.62 11.30 -12.75
CA GLN A 563 -17.42 10.47 -11.84
C GLN A 563 -18.62 9.78 -12.49
#